data_AF-A0A2I1C664-F1
#
_entry.id   AF-A0A2I1C664-F1
#
_cell.length_a   1.000
_cell.length_b   1.000
_cell.length_c   1.000
_cell.angle_alpha   90.00
_cell.angle_beta   90.00
_cell.angle_gamma   90.00
#
_symmetry.space_group_name_H-M   'P 1'
#
loop_
_entity.id
_entity.type
_entity.pdbx_description
1 polymer ?
#
loop_
_entity_poly.entity_id
_entity_poly.type
_entity_poly.pdbx_seq_one_letter_code
_entity_poly.pdbx_strand_id
1 'polypeptide(L)'
;MRARALYGCRSATLALSPNRSPTHQRGRPTKTLQTPSRFYPHRRPSTRQLPSSNHRRRQTPVTTVEMAQERSGIVVGLNKGHVQNHPLNTPKTRVSRTKGQSSRRTAFVRDIAREVVGLAPYERRIIELLRNTQDKRARKLAKKRLGTFSRGKRKVEDMQRVIAESRRVAGH
;
A
#
# COMPACT_ATOMS: atom_id res chain seq x y z
N MET A 1 55.21 9.44 32.95
CA MET A 1 54.57 9.70 34.26
C MET A 1 53.05 9.65 34.07
N ARG A 2 52.40 8.61 34.60
CA ARG A 2 50.94 8.41 34.59
C ARG A 2 50.36 9.05 35.85
N ALA A 3 49.35 9.92 35.72
CA ALA A 3 48.54 10.37 36.84
C ALA A 3 47.12 9.78 36.72
N ARG A 4 46.79 8.91 37.68
CA ARG A 4 45.44 8.40 37.97
C ARG A 4 44.71 9.43 38.83
N ALA A 5 43.47 9.75 38.49
CA ALA A 5 42.52 10.32 39.46
C ALA A 5 41.48 9.25 39.81
N LEU A 6 41.51 8.85 41.09
CA LEU A 6 40.48 8.09 41.78
C LEU A 6 39.43 9.07 42.35
N TYR A 7 38.44 8.52 43.06
CA TYR A 7 37.27 9.15 43.71
C TYR A 7 36.04 9.27 42.80
N GLY A 8 34.88 8.72 43.13
CA GLY A 8 34.45 8.03 44.35
C GLY A 8 32.93 7.90 44.30
N CYS A 9 32.44 6.67 44.36
CA CYS A 9 31.02 6.35 44.46
C CYS A 9 30.42 6.96 45.73
N ARG A 10 29.29 7.65 45.60
CA ARG A 10 28.41 7.95 46.73
C ARG A 10 26.95 7.66 46.37
N SER A 11 26.42 6.74 47.14
CA SER A 11 25.09 6.17 47.17
C SER A 11 24.07 7.16 47.79
N ALA A 12 22.85 7.15 47.29
CA ALA A 12 21.64 7.64 47.98
C ALA A 12 20.43 6.92 47.35
N THR A 13 19.97 5.82 47.97
CA THR A 13 18.78 5.74 48.85
C THR A 13 17.44 6.10 48.18
N LEU A 14 16.72 5.02 47.82
CA LEU A 14 15.31 4.74 48.08
C LEU A 14 14.31 5.91 48.03
N ALA A 15 13.49 5.92 46.97
CA ALA A 15 12.11 6.43 47.04
C ALA A 15 11.19 5.44 46.31
N LEU A 16 10.46 4.67 47.10
CA LEU A 16 9.31 3.86 46.69
C LEU A 16 8.14 4.81 46.38
N SER A 17 7.68 4.83 45.13
CA SER A 17 6.37 5.40 44.77
C SER A 17 5.40 4.25 44.46
N PRO A 18 4.30 4.09 45.21
CA PRO A 18 3.23 3.18 44.84
C PRO A 18 2.07 3.92 44.14
N ASN A 19 1.24 3.11 43.46
CA ASN A 19 -0.08 3.39 42.89
C ASN A 19 -0.11 3.92 41.45
N ARG A 20 -0.07 3.04 40.45
CA ARG A 20 -1.19 2.22 39.91
C ARG A 20 -2.43 3.05 39.57
N SER A 21 -2.49 3.49 38.32
CA SER A 21 -3.71 3.94 37.65
C SER A 21 -4.59 2.73 37.31
N PRO A 22 -5.90 2.71 37.64
CA PRO A 22 -6.79 1.64 37.20
C PRO A 22 -7.12 1.80 35.72
N THR A 23 -6.63 0.89 34.90
CA THR A 23 -7.12 0.66 33.54
C THR A 23 -8.60 0.29 33.59
N HIS A 24 -9.42 1.09 32.94
CA HIS A 24 -10.86 0.89 32.77
C HIS A 24 -11.09 -0.37 31.88
N GLN A 25 -11.15 -1.55 32.49
CA GLN A 25 -11.70 -2.73 31.81
C GLN A 25 -13.22 -2.72 31.98
N ARG A 26 -13.93 -2.36 30.92
CA ARG A 26 -15.33 -2.79 30.74
C ARG A 26 -15.35 -3.76 29.58
N GLY A 27 -15.25 -5.04 29.92
CA GLY A 27 -15.58 -6.14 29.04
C GLY A 27 -17.03 -5.98 28.56
N ARG A 28 -17.20 -5.97 27.24
CA ARG A 28 -18.52 -6.05 26.62
C ARG A 28 -18.97 -7.51 26.70
N PRO A 29 -20.15 -7.82 27.27
CA PRO A 29 -20.70 -9.17 27.16
C PRO A 29 -21.09 -9.43 25.71
N THR A 30 -20.46 -10.44 25.11
CA THR A 30 -20.87 -11.05 23.84
C THR A 30 -22.25 -11.68 24.02
N LYS A 31 -23.31 -11.03 23.53
CA LYS A 31 -24.60 -11.68 23.30
C LYS A 31 -24.50 -12.50 22.03
N THR A 32 -24.15 -13.78 22.16
CA THR A 32 -24.50 -14.81 21.19
C THR A 32 -26.02 -14.97 21.19
N LEU A 33 -26.70 -14.38 20.21
CA LEU A 33 -28.07 -14.74 19.88
C LEU A 33 -28.04 -15.90 18.89
N GLN A 34 -28.19 -17.11 19.40
CA GLN A 34 -28.64 -18.26 18.62
C GLN A 34 -30.02 -17.94 18.06
N THR A 35 -30.13 -17.86 16.73
CA THR A 35 -31.42 -17.83 16.03
C THR A 35 -31.78 -19.27 15.67
N PRO A 36 -32.97 -19.79 16.06
CA PRO A 36 -33.36 -21.14 15.71
C PRO A 36 -33.78 -21.23 14.24
N SER A 37 -33.26 -22.26 13.57
CA SER A 37 -33.63 -22.69 12.23
C SER A 37 -35.11 -23.09 12.19
N ARG A 38 -35.97 -22.20 11.68
CA ARG A 38 -37.37 -22.51 11.41
C ARG A 38 -37.48 -23.07 9.99
N PHE A 39 -37.35 -24.39 9.90
CA PHE A 39 -37.60 -25.18 8.70
C PHE A 39 -39.11 -25.12 8.40
N TYR A 40 -39.50 -24.44 7.32
CA TYR A 40 -40.84 -24.54 6.74
C TYR A 40 -40.72 -24.99 5.28
N PRO A 41 -41.35 -26.10 4.88
CA PRO A 41 -41.33 -26.57 3.51
C PRO A 41 -42.40 -25.82 2.72
N HIS A 42 -41.99 -24.83 1.92
CA HIS A 42 -42.90 -24.22 0.94
C HIS A 42 -42.89 -25.01 -0.37
N ARG A 43 -44.04 -25.65 -0.59
CA ARG A 43 -44.56 -26.29 -1.79
C ARG A 43 -44.32 -25.43 -3.05
N ARG A 44 -43.65 -26.00 -4.06
CA ARG A 44 -43.40 -25.39 -5.38
C ARG A 44 -44.71 -25.08 -6.12
N PRO A 45 -44.88 -23.88 -6.68
CA PRO A 45 -45.74 -23.67 -7.85
C PRO A 45 -44.90 -23.79 -9.13
N SER A 46 -45.37 -24.61 -10.07
CA SER A 46 -44.84 -24.70 -11.43
C SER A 46 -44.99 -23.35 -12.13
N THR A 47 -43.88 -22.65 -12.32
CA THR A 47 -43.84 -21.42 -13.12
C THR A 47 -43.54 -21.78 -14.56
N ARG A 48 -44.53 -21.48 -15.41
CA ARG A 48 -44.51 -21.50 -16.88
C ARG A 48 -43.19 -20.92 -17.40
N GLN A 49 -42.43 -21.70 -18.17
CA GLN A 49 -41.26 -21.18 -18.89
C GLN A 49 -41.74 -20.20 -19.97
N LEU A 50 -41.46 -18.91 -19.76
CA LEU A 50 -41.55 -17.90 -20.81
C LEU A 50 -40.26 -17.97 -21.66
N PRO A 51 -40.34 -17.94 -22.99
CA PRO A 51 -39.14 -17.91 -23.83
C PRO A 51 -38.38 -16.60 -23.55
N SER A 52 -37.14 -16.73 -23.07
CA SER A 52 -36.22 -15.60 -22.99
C SER A 52 -35.94 -15.12 -24.41
N SER A 53 -36.66 -14.06 -24.82
CA SER A 53 -36.20 -13.26 -25.93
C SER A 53 -34.85 -12.69 -25.52
N ASN A 54 -33.78 -13.19 -26.13
CA ASN A 54 -32.43 -12.65 -26.02
C ASN A 54 -32.38 -11.31 -26.77
N HIS A 55 -33.22 -10.36 -26.36
CA HIS A 55 -32.89 -8.96 -26.53
C HIS A 55 -31.82 -8.69 -25.49
N ARG A 56 -30.58 -9.06 -25.86
CA ARG A 56 -29.38 -8.47 -25.33
C ARG A 56 -29.56 -6.98 -25.57
N ARG A 57 -30.20 -6.31 -24.60
CA ARG A 57 -30.22 -4.86 -24.47
C ARG A 57 -28.76 -4.53 -24.56
N ARG A 58 -28.33 -4.08 -25.75
CA ARG A 58 -27.03 -3.47 -25.91
C ARG A 58 -27.12 -2.35 -24.89
N GLN A 59 -26.48 -2.58 -23.75
CA GLN A 59 -26.07 -1.49 -22.90
C GLN A 59 -25.17 -0.71 -23.84
N THR A 60 -25.74 0.24 -24.56
CA THR A 60 -24.99 1.41 -24.95
C THR A 60 -24.31 1.81 -23.64
N PRO A 61 -22.98 1.95 -23.61
CA PRO A 61 -22.38 2.57 -22.47
C PRO A 61 -23.06 3.92 -22.40
N VAL A 62 -23.97 4.09 -21.44
CA VAL A 62 -24.27 5.39 -20.91
C VAL A 62 -22.90 5.85 -20.46
N THR A 63 -22.26 6.64 -21.32
CA THR A 63 -21.20 7.52 -20.90
C THR A 63 -21.83 8.28 -19.76
N THR A 64 -21.60 7.82 -18.54
CA THR A 64 -21.68 8.66 -17.37
C THR A 64 -20.67 9.74 -17.69
N VAL A 65 -21.16 10.80 -18.33
CA VAL A 65 -20.43 12.02 -18.51
C VAL A 65 -20.13 12.39 -17.07
N GLU A 66 -18.88 12.18 -16.63
CA GLU A 66 -18.44 12.75 -15.37
C GLU A 66 -18.67 14.24 -15.55
N MET A 67 -19.76 14.72 -14.98
CA MET A 67 -20.10 16.12 -14.98
C MET A 67 -18.95 16.78 -14.26
N ALA A 68 -18.14 17.51 -15.03
CA ALA A 68 -17.02 18.26 -14.49
C ALA A 68 -17.56 19.07 -13.30
N GLN A 69 -16.91 18.95 -12.15
CA GLN A 69 -17.24 19.69 -10.93
C GLN A 69 -17.76 21.08 -11.30
N GLU A 70 -19.05 21.33 -11.09
CA GLU A 70 -19.70 22.56 -11.51
C GLU A 70 -18.98 23.72 -10.82
N ARG A 71 -18.26 24.53 -11.61
CA ARG A 71 -17.56 25.69 -11.08
C ARG A 71 -18.62 26.73 -10.73
N SER A 72 -18.54 27.30 -9.54
CA SER A 72 -19.58 28.17 -8.98
C SER A 72 -19.51 29.62 -9.47
N GLY A 73 -18.57 29.97 -10.35
CA GLY A 73 -18.38 31.35 -10.81
C GLY A 73 -17.77 32.28 -9.74
N ILE A 74 -17.44 31.75 -8.57
CA ILE A 74 -16.91 32.51 -7.43
C ILE A 74 -15.39 32.69 -7.62
N VAL A 75 -14.84 33.82 -7.14
CA VAL A 75 -13.41 34.17 -7.24
C VAL A 75 -12.52 33.33 -6.30
N VAL A 76 -13.06 32.92 -5.15
CA VAL A 76 -12.36 32.14 -4.12
C VAL A 76 -13.18 30.92 -3.70
N GLY A 77 -12.53 29.87 -3.19
CA GLY A 77 -13.16 28.58 -2.85
C GLY A 77 -12.65 27.41 -3.70
N LEU A 78 -13.11 26.19 -3.38
CA LEU A 78 -12.64 24.96 -4.05
C LEU A 78 -13.16 24.83 -5.49
N ASN A 79 -14.41 25.21 -5.74
CA ASN A 79 -15.05 25.17 -7.08
C ASN A 79 -15.01 26.52 -7.79
N LYS A 80 -14.02 27.35 -7.46
CA LYS A 80 -13.86 28.69 -8.01
C LYS A 80 -13.54 28.67 -9.51
N GLY A 81 -13.72 29.82 -10.13
CA GLY A 81 -13.41 30.06 -11.54
C GLY A 81 -14.67 30.09 -12.42
N HIS A 82 -14.44 30.40 -13.69
CA HIS A 82 -15.51 30.59 -14.65
C HIS A 82 -16.28 29.28 -14.90
N VAL A 83 -17.61 29.38 -14.86
CA VAL A 83 -18.54 28.29 -15.15
C VAL A 83 -18.34 27.86 -16.60
N GLN A 84 -17.81 26.65 -16.83
CA GLN A 84 -17.65 26.10 -18.17
C GLN A 84 -18.76 25.08 -18.40
N ASN A 85 -19.64 25.36 -19.38
CA ASN A 85 -20.79 24.50 -19.74
C ASN A 85 -20.41 23.35 -20.69
N HIS A 86 -19.12 23.12 -20.94
CA HIS A 86 -18.67 22.07 -21.83
C HIS A 86 -18.33 20.80 -21.03
N PRO A 87 -18.76 19.61 -21.49
CA PRO A 87 -18.32 18.36 -20.90
C PRO A 87 -16.79 18.30 -20.94
N LEU A 88 -16.17 17.70 -19.92
CA LEU A 88 -14.71 17.64 -19.78
C LEU A 88 -14.11 16.93 -21.00
N ASN A 89 -13.72 17.72 -22.02
CA ASN A 89 -13.02 17.20 -23.18
C ASN A 89 -11.62 16.81 -22.70
N THR A 90 -11.44 15.54 -22.37
CA THR A 90 -10.15 14.98 -21.95
C THR A 90 -9.35 14.71 -23.23
N PRO A 91 -8.41 15.60 -23.62
CA PRO A 91 -7.64 15.37 -24.82
C PRO A 91 -6.81 14.10 -24.66
N LYS A 92 -6.60 13.37 -25.77
CA LYS A 92 -5.70 12.21 -25.79
C LYS A 92 -4.36 12.59 -25.16
N THR A 93 -3.85 11.74 -24.27
CA THR A 93 -2.59 11.99 -23.58
C THR A 93 -1.46 12.19 -24.58
N ARG A 94 -0.75 13.31 -24.46
CA ARG A 94 0.39 13.64 -25.33
C ARG A 94 1.50 12.59 -25.20
N VAL A 95 2.11 12.22 -26.32
CA VAL A 95 3.20 11.20 -26.39
C VAL A 95 4.37 11.53 -25.46
N SER A 96 4.69 12.82 -25.27
CA SER A 96 5.75 13.27 -24.35
C SER A 96 5.53 12.83 -22.89
N ARG A 97 4.28 12.63 -22.46
CA ARG A 97 3.94 12.15 -21.10
C ARG A 97 4.16 10.64 -20.93
N THR A 98 4.29 9.89 -22.02
CA THR A 98 4.56 8.44 -22.01
C THR A 98 6.05 8.13 -21.86
N LYS A 99 6.93 9.14 -21.96
CA LYS A 99 8.39 8.95 -21.81
C LYS A 99 8.71 8.37 -20.42
N GLY A 100 9.45 7.26 -20.39
CA GLY A 100 9.85 6.56 -19.16
C GLY A 100 9.00 5.34 -18.82
N GLN A 101 7.90 5.10 -19.54
CA GLN A 101 7.15 3.85 -19.42
C GLN A 101 7.96 2.68 -19.99
N SER A 102 8.02 1.57 -19.24
CA SER A 102 8.72 0.37 -19.68
C SER A 102 7.86 -0.44 -20.65
N SER A 103 8.36 -0.68 -21.87
CA SER A 103 7.77 -1.65 -22.79
C SER A 103 8.19 -3.08 -22.45
N ARG A 104 7.45 -4.09 -22.93
CA ARG A 104 7.74 -5.53 -22.70
C ARG A 104 9.19 -5.90 -23.04
N ARG A 105 9.70 -5.43 -24.18
CA ARG A 105 11.09 -5.65 -24.60
C ARG A 105 12.09 -5.03 -23.62
N THR A 106 11.85 -3.80 -23.17
CA THR A 106 12.76 -3.12 -22.25
C THR A 106 12.73 -3.69 -20.82
N ALA A 107 11.63 -4.32 -20.40
CA ALA A 107 11.58 -5.06 -19.14
C ALA A 107 12.45 -6.33 -19.24
N PHE A 108 12.20 -7.15 -20.27
CA PHE A 108 12.96 -8.38 -20.55
C PHE A 108 14.47 -8.16 -20.62
N VAL A 109 14.93 -7.14 -21.36
CA VAL A 109 16.36 -6.81 -21.46
C VAL A 109 16.95 -6.39 -20.10
N ARG A 110 16.19 -5.68 -19.26
CA ARG A 110 16.66 -5.27 -17.92
C ARG A 110 16.74 -6.45 -16.96
N ASP A 111 15.87 -7.44 -17.10
CA ASP A 111 15.87 -8.63 -16.27
C ASP A 111 17.10 -9.49 -16.58
N ILE A 112 17.39 -9.75 -17.86
CA ILE A 112 18.62 -10.45 -18.30
C ILE A 112 19.88 -9.73 -17.78
N ALA A 113 19.94 -8.41 -17.92
CA ALA A 113 21.12 -7.66 -17.48
C ALA A 113 21.35 -7.76 -15.95
N ARG A 114 20.28 -7.85 -15.16
CA ARG A 114 20.37 -8.04 -13.70
C ARG A 114 20.87 -9.43 -13.33
N GLU A 115 20.47 -10.45 -14.08
CA GLU A 115 20.95 -11.82 -13.88
C GLU A 115 22.45 -11.94 -14.19
N VAL A 116 22.92 -11.36 -15.29
CA VAL A 116 24.32 -11.44 -15.72
C VAL A 116 25.26 -10.66 -14.82
N VAL A 117 24.92 -9.41 -14.47
CA VAL A 117 25.79 -8.53 -13.67
C VAL A 117 25.70 -8.83 -12.17
N GLY A 118 24.55 -9.36 -11.73
CA GLY A 118 24.27 -9.62 -10.33
C GLY A 118 24.03 -8.35 -9.51
N LEU A 119 23.97 -8.53 -8.18
CA LEU A 119 23.66 -7.47 -7.23
C LEU A 119 24.90 -6.67 -6.79
N ALA A 120 24.73 -5.36 -6.68
CA ALA A 120 25.73 -4.44 -6.15
C ALA A 120 25.93 -4.64 -4.62
N PRO A 121 27.10 -4.27 -4.06
CA PRO A 121 27.41 -4.55 -2.65
C PRO A 121 26.44 -3.88 -1.65
N TYR A 122 25.90 -2.71 -1.98
CA TYR A 122 24.91 -2.04 -1.13
C TYR A 122 23.53 -2.71 -1.20
N GLU A 123 23.21 -3.37 -2.31
CA GLU A 123 21.96 -4.10 -2.50
C GLU A 123 21.97 -5.40 -1.70
N ARG A 124 23.10 -6.11 -1.70
CA ARG A 124 23.33 -7.29 -0.84
C ARG A 124 23.15 -6.95 0.65
N ARG A 125 23.75 -5.84 1.09
CA ARG A 125 23.58 -5.32 2.46
C ARG A 125 22.12 -4.97 2.79
N ILE A 126 21.34 -4.49 1.83
CA ILE A 126 19.90 -4.24 2.01
C ILE A 126 19.16 -5.57 2.21
N ILE A 127 19.45 -6.58 1.39
CA ILE A 127 18.83 -7.91 1.51
C ILE A 127 19.13 -8.54 2.87
N GLU A 128 20.37 -8.46 3.36
CA GLU A 128 20.75 -8.93 4.70
C GLU A 128 19.90 -8.26 5.80
N LEU A 129 19.75 -6.93 5.73
CA LEU A 129 18.93 -6.20 6.70
C LEU A 129 17.45 -6.56 6.62
N LEU A 130 16.92 -6.82 5.43
CA LEU A 130 15.54 -7.23 5.21
C LEU A 130 15.28 -8.66 5.69
N ARG A 131 16.25 -9.57 5.56
CA ARG A 131 16.17 -10.94 6.13
C ARG A 131 16.06 -10.90 7.66
N ASN A 132 16.76 -9.97 8.29
CA ASN A 132 16.74 -9.74 9.73
C ASN A 132 15.59 -8.82 10.20
N THR A 133 14.56 -8.63 9.37
CA THR A 133 13.37 -7.79 9.65
C THR A 133 13.67 -6.32 10.02
N GLN A 134 14.84 -5.79 9.64
CA GLN A 134 15.28 -4.42 9.96
C GLN A 134 14.92 -3.40 8.86
N ASP A 135 13.64 -3.29 8.50
CA ASP A 135 13.15 -2.43 7.40
C ASP A 135 13.55 -0.96 7.53
N LYS A 136 13.44 -0.40 8.75
CA LYS A 136 13.80 1.01 9.01
C LYS A 136 15.28 1.26 8.76
N ARG A 137 16.14 0.29 9.11
CA ARG A 137 17.60 0.38 8.91
C ARG A 137 17.95 0.22 7.43
N ALA A 138 17.28 -0.70 6.72
CA ALA A 138 17.42 -0.86 5.27
C ALA A 138 17.06 0.44 4.52
N ARG A 139 15.93 1.07 4.86
CA ARG A 139 15.52 2.35 4.25
C ARG A 139 16.49 3.49 4.56
N LYS A 140 17.06 3.55 5.78
CA LYS A 140 18.10 4.53 6.12
C LYS A 140 19.38 4.33 5.31
N LEU A 141 19.82 3.07 5.14
CA LEU A 141 20.99 2.75 4.33
C LEU A 141 20.75 3.11 2.86
N ALA A 142 19.60 2.72 2.31
CA ALA A 142 19.22 3.03 0.93
C ALA A 142 19.14 4.55 0.68
N LYS A 143 18.57 5.33 1.62
CA LYS A 143 18.57 6.79 1.54
C LYS A 143 20.00 7.37 1.57
N LYS A 144 20.88 6.84 2.42
CA LYS A 144 22.30 7.28 2.48
C LYS A 144 23.05 7.01 1.16
N ARG A 145 22.69 5.96 0.42
CA ARG A 145 23.32 5.60 -0.87
C ARG A 145 22.69 6.29 -2.09
N LEU A 146 21.37 6.43 -2.12
CA LEU A 146 20.61 6.95 -3.28
C LEU A 146 20.20 8.43 -3.13
N GLY A 147 20.39 9.02 -1.94
CA GLY A 147 20.09 10.42 -1.61
C GLY A 147 18.67 10.64 -1.08
N THR A 148 17.65 10.35 -1.90
CA THR A 148 16.25 10.67 -1.54
C THR A 148 15.51 9.48 -0.92
N PHE A 149 14.51 9.78 -0.09
CA PHE A 149 13.69 8.74 0.56
C PHE A 149 12.86 7.95 -0.46
N SER A 150 12.26 8.62 -1.44
CA SER A 150 11.42 7.96 -2.46
C SER A 150 12.21 6.95 -3.29
N ARG A 151 13.47 7.27 -3.65
CA ARG A 151 14.37 6.33 -4.35
C ARG A 151 14.76 5.17 -3.44
N GLY A 152 15.11 5.45 -2.18
CA GLY A 152 15.41 4.42 -1.19
C GLY A 152 14.25 3.46 -0.93
N LYS A 153 13.01 3.99 -0.83
CA LYS A 153 11.78 3.19 -0.69
C LYS A 153 11.59 2.25 -1.88
N ARG A 154 11.64 2.77 -3.11
CA ARG A 154 11.52 1.95 -4.34
C ARG A 154 12.57 0.85 -4.39
N LYS A 155 13.82 1.18 -4.04
CA LYS A 155 14.90 0.18 -4.07
C LYS A 155 14.73 -0.92 -3.03
N VAL A 156 14.22 -0.59 -1.84
CA VAL A 156 13.90 -1.59 -0.82
C VAL A 156 12.75 -2.49 -1.28
N GLU A 157 11.71 -1.94 -1.91
CA GLU A 157 10.60 -2.73 -2.50
C GLU A 157 11.11 -3.67 -3.60
N ASP A 158 12.03 -3.22 -4.45
CA ASP A 158 12.68 -4.09 -5.44
C ASP A 158 13.48 -5.22 -4.77
N MET A 159 14.22 -4.95 -3.68
CA MET A 159 14.95 -5.99 -2.95
C MET A 159 14.03 -6.98 -2.23
N GLN A 160 12.85 -6.54 -1.79
CA GLN A 160 11.83 -7.44 -1.24
C GLN A 160 11.31 -8.40 -2.32
N ARG A 161 11.17 -7.96 -3.58
CA ARG A 161 10.81 -8.83 -4.71
C ARG A 161 11.86 -9.90 -4.96
N VAL A 162 13.15 -9.52 -4.96
CA VAL A 162 14.26 -10.48 -5.12
C VAL A 162 14.26 -11.54 -4.02
N ILE A 163 13.98 -11.16 -2.76
CA ILE A 163 13.85 -12.12 -1.65
C ILE A 163 12.67 -13.07 -1.88
N ALA A 164 11.52 -12.54 -2.32
CA ALA A 164 10.34 -13.35 -2.59
C ALA A 164 10.58 -14.36 -3.73
N GLU A 165 11.27 -13.94 -4.80
CA GLU A 165 11.68 -14.82 -5.90
C GLU A 165 12.67 -15.88 -5.42
N SER A 166 13.67 -15.50 -4.63
CA SER A 166 14.65 -16.44 -4.05
C SER A 166 13.96 -17.51 -3.18
N ARG A 167 12.95 -17.12 -2.40
CA ARG A 167 12.18 -18.06 -1.56
C ARG A 167 11.33 -19.02 -2.39
N ARG A 168 10.78 -18.57 -3.53
CA ARG A 168 10.02 -19.43 -4.44
C ARG A 168 10.94 -20.48 -5.08
N VAL A 169 12.09 -20.05 -5.59
CA VAL A 169 13.07 -20.94 -6.23
C VAL A 169 13.61 -21.97 -5.24
N ALA A 170 13.93 -21.57 -4.01
CA ALA A 170 14.47 -22.48 -3.00
C ALA A 170 13.45 -23.47 -2.40
N GLY A 171 12.14 -23.25 -2.63
CA GLY A 171 11.06 -24.11 -2.16
C GLY A 171 10.55 -25.11 -3.20
N HIS A 172 11.12 -25.10 -4.41
CA HIS A 172 10.96 -26.13 -5.44
C HIS A 172 12.14 -27.10 -5.38
#